data_AF-A0AAV6VHD9-F1
#
_entry.id   AF-A0AAV6VHD9-F1
#
_cell.length_a   1.000
_cell.length_b   1.000
_cell.length_c   1.000
_cell.angle_alpha   90.00
_cell.angle_beta   90.00
_cell.angle_gamma   90.00
#
_symmetry.space_group_name_H-M   'P 1'
#
loop_
_entity.id
_entity.type
_entity.pdbx_description
1 polymer ?
#
loop_
_entity_poly.entity_id
_entity_poly.type
_entity_poly.pdbx_seq_one_letter_code
_entity_poly.pdbx_strand_id
1 'polypeptide(L)'
;MQHYRLFYISEDYSSNALKTNIRKMKLFSCKNVNGKLLPMKFVMFGWFGASACALPYMTVHMKELGLTVEETAVVYTLLPITQFLSAPIAGFIGDRLGKYRDVLLLSIVMTIILATALLYVPPVSVNDLHETVSATFMCDGSHSLDAQCSNLRKIENMTTNATRICQFSCSDFEVDKYWNITINSISSNLCTYDSSLSNLNNETIPLCSIIPSNIRSNCSIICTEKSSEYVHVVTPEEARSRRRITFCLYSALRIVYNIFSAIGFTLVNSSAIALTETSDESGEYGRQRLWAMVAMAIFSPLAGILVDVMSTDTVINYAPAFHTHNILALLTCIAVWYLDFEMEDAPASYMETFKNFWKIVRSPSIFFLLIVVFWLGTMWGFLESFLFWFMIELNSPTYMMGLTVTVGSLVGLPFLYYARLIVAKVGHAHLLSLAVFMYMIRCVGCSFLIDPWWIMPFEILEIFTYHLMWVAAATYAANLSPPGLLATIQGFIEGVHYGVGQGSGSLIGGALMSTWGSRSAFRVMGGISGGVALIYSILHLTWLKKEKVDQRSRRASVKSYGSQKQGRKNSTLSYGGADGNGTVMSNIVHSAT
;
A
#
# COMPACT_ATOMS: atom_id res chain seq x y z
N MET A 1 53.12 -20.93 29.81
CA MET A 1 52.47 -20.58 31.10
C MET A 1 52.76 -19.10 31.35
N GLN A 2 51.95 -18.13 30.94
CA GLN A 2 50.51 -17.98 31.23
C GLN A 2 50.31 -17.79 32.74
N HIS A 3 50.24 -16.56 33.23
CA HIS A 3 48.96 -15.91 33.60
C HIS A 3 49.17 -14.61 34.42
N TYR A 4 48.66 -13.51 33.86
CA TYR A 4 47.87 -12.43 34.47
C TYR A 4 48.36 -11.70 35.74
N ARG A 5 48.78 -10.45 35.53
CA ARG A 5 48.48 -9.30 36.39
C ARG A 5 47.96 -8.13 35.54
N LEU A 6 47.18 -7.27 36.20
CA LEU A 6 46.75 -5.91 35.83
C LEU A 6 45.33 -5.75 35.26
N PHE A 7 44.36 -5.78 36.19
CA PHE A 7 43.27 -4.81 36.23
C PHE A 7 43.84 -3.47 36.73
N TYR A 8 43.97 -2.48 35.84
CA TYR A 8 43.99 -1.05 36.14
C TYR A 8 43.90 -0.31 34.80
N ILE A 9 42.69 0.00 34.34
CA ILE A 9 42.47 0.99 33.28
C ILE A 9 41.41 1.98 33.78
N SER A 10 41.94 3.17 34.05
CA SER A 10 41.36 4.49 34.32
C SER A 10 39.86 4.71 34.05
N GLU A 11 39.18 5.14 35.12
CA GLU A 11 37.87 5.81 35.12
C GLU A 11 37.87 7.19 34.42
N ASP A 12 39.03 7.74 34.05
CA ASP A 12 39.14 9.07 33.43
C ASP A 12 38.91 9.12 31.91
N TYR A 13 38.82 7.98 31.21
CA TYR A 13 38.62 7.96 29.74
C TYR A 13 37.14 8.06 29.31
N SER A 14 36.20 7.77 30.21
CA SER A 14 34.76 7.73 29.89
C SER A 14 34.09 9.12 29.96
N SER A 15 34.53 9.98 30.88
CA SER A 15 33.95 11.33 31.07
C SER A 15 34.32 12.30 29.94
N ASN A 16 35.55 12.22 29.43
CA ASN A 16 35.99 13.09 28.33
C ASN A 16 35.48 12.63 26.96
N ALA A 17 35.32 11.33 26.70
CA ALA A 17 34.71 10.83 25.45
C ALA A 17 33.22 11.19 25.35
N LEU A 18 32.50 11.15 26.48
CA LEU A 18 31.09 11.56 26.53
C LEU A 18 30.93 13.08 26.41
N LYS A 19 31.75 13.90 27.10
CA LYS A 19 31.75 15.36 26.95
C LYS A 19 32.17 15.82 25.55
N THR A 20 33.06 15.10 24.86
CA THR A 20 33.45 15.41 23.47
C THR A 20 32.32 15.09 22.48
N ASN A 21 31.51 14.06 22.75
CA ASN A 21 30.32 13.75 21.94
C ASN A 21 29.14 14.70 22.23
N ILE A 22 28.98 15.19 23.47
CA ILE A 22 27.97 16.19 23.82
C ILE A 22 28.35 17.59 23.27
N ARG A 23 29.64 17.93 23.11
CA ARG A 23 30.04 19.16 22.39
C ARG A 23 29.87 19.10 20.86
N LYS A 24 29.71 17.90 20.28
CA LYS A 24 29.25 17.70 18.89
C LYS A 24 27.73 17.79 18.73
N MET A 25 27.00 18.06 19.80
CA MET A 25 25.60 18.46 19.81
C MET A 25 25.45 19.97 19.47
N LYS A 26 26.31 20.50 18.59
CA LYS A 26 26.10 21.81 17.97
C LYS A 26 25.10 21.63 16.84
N LEU A 27 23.91 22.16 17.09
CA LEU A 27 22.90 22.62 16.13
C LEU A 27 23.42 22.71 14.68
N PHE A 28 22.71 22.07 13.76
CA PHE A 28 22.64 22.40 12.33
C PHE A 28 23.95 22.94 11.71
N SER A 29 25.01 22.15 11.71
CA SER A 29 26.15 22.46 10.85
C SER A 29 25.85 21.99 9.42
N CYS A 30 25.32 22.89 8.59
CA CYS A 30 25.19 22.74 7.13
C CYS A 30 26.55 22.69 6.38
N LYS A 31 27.65 22.32 7.05
CA LYS A 31 28.97 22.18 6.43
C LYS A 31 29.26 20.69 6.22
N ASN A 32 29.10 20.27 4.96
CA ASN A 32 29.35 18.94 4.36
C ASN A 32 28.07 18.18 3.96
N VAL A 33 27.20 18.83 3.17
CA VAL A 33 26.20 18.10 2.38
C VAL A 33 26.93 17.43 1.22
N ASN A 34 26.99 16.10 1.23
CA ASN A 34 27.54 15.34 0.12
C ASN A 34 26.64 15.49 -1.12
N GLY A 35 27.10 16.24 -2.12
CA GLY A 35 26.35 16.55 -3.33
C GLY A 35 25.91 15.32 -4.14
N LYS A 36 26.64 14.20 -4.03
CA LYS A 36 26.28 12.94 -4.71
C LYS A 36 25.02 12.29 -4.14
N LEU A 37 24.75 12.50 -2.85
CA LEU A 37 23.60 11.91 -2.16
C LEU A 37 22.39 12.84 -2.15
N LEU A 38 22.53 14.07 -2.66
CA LEU A 38 21.46 15.06 -2.65
C LEU A 38 20.29 14.64 -3.57
N PRO A 39 20.50 14.17 -4.81
CA PRO A 39 19.39 13.68 -5.65
C PRO A 39 18.62 12.54 -4.96
N MET A 40 19.33 11.63 -4.27
CA MET A 40 18.70 10.50 -3.57
C MET A 40 17.74 10.94 -2.46
N LYS A 41 18.06 12.04 -1.75
CA LYS A 41 17.15 12.62 -0.74
C LYS A 41 15.88 13.14 -1.36
N PHE A 42 15.98 13.82 -2.51
CA PHE A 42 14.81 14.29 -3.25
C PHE A 42 13.98 13.14 -3.80
N VAL A 43 14.62 12.07 -4.28
CA VAL A 43 13.92 10.85 -4.71
C VAL A 43 13.16 10.21 -3.55
N MET A 44 13.79 10.04 -2.38
CA MET A 44 13.14 9.53 -1.17
C MET A 44 11.97 10.40 -0.71
N PHE A 45 12.16 11.72 -0.70
CA PHE A 45 11.13 12.67 -0.32
C PHE A 45 9.95 12.66 -1.30
N GLY A 46 10.22 12.74 -2.60
CA GLY A 46 9.18 12.79 -3.63
C GLY A 46 8.41 11.49 -3.74
N TRP A 47 9.08 10.33 -3.81
CA TRP A 47 8.41 9.05 -4.01
C TRP A 47 7.49 8.68 -2.84
N PHE A 48 8.00 8.73 -1.61
CA PHE A 48 7.21 8.40 -0.42
C PHE A 48 6.12 9.44 -0.14
N GLY A 49 6.38 10.72 -0.41
CA GLY A 49 5.34 11.75 -0.34
C GLY A 49 4.23 11.51 -1.36
N ALA A 50 4.58 11.12 -2.59
CA ALA A 50 3.59 10.84 -3.63
C ALA A 50 2.70 9.66 -3.19
N SER A 51 3.30 8.57 -2.71
CA SER A 51 2.55 7.42 -2.22
C SER A 51 1.66 7.75 -1.02
N ALA A 52 2.12 8.60 -0.10
CA ALA A 52 1.32 9.06 1.05
C ALA A 52 0.07 9.85 0.65
N CYS A 53 0.11 10.56 -0.48
CA CYS A 53 -1.06 11.24 -1.03
C CYS A 53 -2.09 10.28 -1.63
N ALA A 54 -1.68 9.16 -2.23
CA ALA A 54 -2.60 8.31 -3.00
C ALA A 54 -3.15 7.12 -2.20
N LEU A 55 -2.30 6.41 -1.45
CA LEU A 55 -2.65 5.13 -0.83
C LEU A 55 -3.90 5.18 0.08
N PRO A 56 -4.06 6.17 0.97
CA PRO A 56 -5.21 6.21 1.88
C PRO A 56 -6.56 6.38 1.15
N TYR A 57 -6.56 7.10 0.02
CA TYR A 57 -7.78 7.44 -0.71
C TYR A 57 -8.17 6.39 -1.74
N MET A 58 -7.30 5.43 -2.08
CA MET A 58 -7.63 4.38 -3.05
C MET A 58 -8.83 3.55 -2.63
N THR A 59 -8.93 3.17 -1.35
CA THR A 59 -10.11 2.44 -0.81
C THR A 59 -11.38 3.27 -0.90
N VAL A 60 -11.29 4.55 -0.55
CA VAL A 60 -12.48 5.41 -0.47
C VAL A 60 -12.96 5.82 -1.85
N HIS A 61 -12.04 6.00 -2.80
CA HIS A 61 -12.33 6.19 -4.21
C HIS A 61 -13.06 4.99 -4.83
N MET A 62 -12.71 3.75 -4.47
CA MET A 62 -13.49 2.56 -4.89
C MET A 62 -14.95 2.62 -4.43
N LYS A 63 -15.15 3.09 -3.19
CA LYS A 63 -16.49 3.26 -2.62
C LYS A 63 -17.28 4.37 -3.33
N GLU A 64 -16.63 5.48 -3.68
CA GLU A 64 -17.23 6.56 -4.46
C GLU A 64 -17.68 6.10 -5.85
N LEU A 65 -16.88 5.25 -6.51
CA LEU A 65 -17.24 4.62 -7.78
C LEU A 65 -18.44 3.65 -7.68
N GLY A 66 -18.96 3.38 -6.48
CA GLY A 66 -20.11 2.49 -6.27
C GLY A 66 -19.75 0.99 -6.28
N LEU A 67 -18.47 0.64 -6.07
CA LEU A 67 -18.05 -0.75 -5.85
C LEU A 67 -18.49 -1.24 -4.48
N THR A 68 -18.88 -2.51 -4.43
CA THR A 68 -19.31 -3.14 -3.18
C THR A 68 -18.13 -3.43 -2.25
N VAL A 69 -18.43 -3.66 -0.98
CA VAL A 69 -17.42 -4.05 0.03
C VAL A 69 -16.80 -5.40 -0.34
N GLU A 70 -17.58 -6.33 -0.89
CA GLU A 70 -17.11 -7.65 -1.35
C GLU A 70 -16.13 -7.52 -2.52
N GLU A 71 -16.49 -6.73 -3.54
CA GLU A 71 -15.61 -6.43 -4.67
C GLU A 71 -14.31 -5.74 -4.23
N THR A 72 -14.42 -4.78 -3.30
CA THR A 72 -13.26 -4.10 -2.73
C THR A 72 -12.34 -5.07 -1.98
N ALA A 73 -12.91 -6.00 -1.20
CA ALA A 73 -12.16 -7.04 -0.52
C ALA A 73 -11.40 -7.94 -1.50
N VAL A 74 -12.03 -8.34 -2.62
CA VAL A 74 -11.36 -9.15 -3.66
C VAL A 74 -10.13 -8.42 -4.21
N VAL A 75 -10.22 -7.13 -4.54
CA VAL A 75 -9.06 -6.35 -5.00
C VAL A 75 -7.95 -6.38 -3.95
N TYR A 76 -8.27 -6.08 -2.69
CA TYR A 76 -7.29 -6.06 -1.61
C TYR A 76 -6.67 -7.42 -1.29
N THR A 77 -7.32 -8.54 -1.60
CA THR A 77 -6.70 -9.87 -1.49
C THR A 77 -5.67 -10.14 -2.60
N LEU A 78 -5.83 -9.53 -3.77
CA LEU A 78 -4.91 -9.70 -4.91
C LEU A 78 -3.69 -8.78 -4.81
N LEU A 79 -3.79 -7.60 -4.20
CA LEU A 79 -2.67 -6.65 -4.11
C LEU A 79 -1.42 -7.25 -3.43
N PRO A 80 -1.51 -7.90 -2.26
CA PRO A 80 -0.33 -8.47 -1.61
C PRO A 80 0.35 -9.59 -2.43
N ILE A 81 -0.42 -10.37 -3.20
CA ILE A 81 0.11 -11.40 -4.10
C ILE A 81 0.93 -10.74 -5.22
N THR A 82 0.37 -9.68 -5.82
CA THR A 82 1.05 -8.95 -6.89
C THR A 82 2.32 -8.25 -6.38
N GLN A 83 2.28 -7.71 -5.15
CA GLN A 83 3.42 -7.09 -4.47
C GLN A 83 4.55 -8.10 -4.22
N PHE A 84 4.23 -9.32 -3.79
CA PHE A 84 5.22 -10.36 -3.55
C PHE A 84 5.92 -10.79 -4.84
N LEU A 85 5.21 -10.86 -5.96
CA LEU A 85 5.79 -11.26 -7.24
C LEU A 85 6.58 -10.12 -7.89
N SER A 86 6.09 -8.88 -7.79
CA SER A 86 6.70 -7.73 -8.47
C SER A 86 8.04 -7.32 -7.89
N ALA A 87 8.22 -7.29 -6.56
CA ALA A 87 9.44 -6.81 -5.92
C ALA A 87 10.70 -7.65 -6.22
N PRO A 88 10.69 -9.00 -6.16
CA PRO A 88 11.83 -9.83 -6.57
C PRO A 88 12.12 -9.72 -8.06
N ILE A 89 11.08 -9.65 -8.90
CA ILE A 89 11.22 -9.47 -10.36
C ILE A 89 11.88 -8.11 -10.64
N ALA A 90 11.48 -7.05 -9.93
CA ALA A 90 12.08 -5.73 -10.02
C ALA A 90 13.58 -5.77 -9.71
N GLY A 91 13.94 -6.41 -8.59
CA GLY A 91 15.33 -6.56 -8.17
C GLY A 91 16.16 -7.33 -9.20
N PHE A 92 15.62 -8.42 -9.74
CA PHE A 92 16.28 -9.21 -10.78
C PHE A 92 16.46 -8.45 -12.09
N ILE A 93 15.44 -7.70 -12.53
CA ILE A 93 15.52 -6.85 -13.72
C ILE A 93 16.55 -5.73 -13.51
N GLY A 94 16.56 -5.10 -12.33
CA GLY A 94 17.54 -4.09 -11.95
C GLY A 94 18.97 -4.63 -11.99
N ASP A 95 19.22 -5.74 -11.28
CA ASP A 95 20.54 -6.38 -11.18
C ASP A 95 21.05 -6.86 -12.56
N ARG A 96 20.14 -7.30 -13.45
CA ARG A 96 20.49 -7.77 -14.80
C ARG A 96 20.77 -6.66 -15.79
N LEU A 97 19.93 -5.62 -15.81
CA LEU A 97 20.03 -4.56 -16.81
C LEU A 97 21.18 -3.59 -16.51
N GLY A 98 21.64 -3.51 -15.25
CA GLY A 98 22.61 -2.51 -14.78
C GLY A 98 22.08 -1.07 -14.81
N LYS A 99 21.02 -0.82 -15.60
CA LYS A 99 20.34 0.45 -15.85
C LYS A 99 19.21 0.71 -14.86
N TYR A 100 19.54 0.73 -13.58
CA TYR A 100 18.60 0.98 -12.49
C TYR A 100 17.77 2.26 -12.67
N ARG A 101 18.42 3.34 -13.11
CA ARG A 101 17.77 4.63 -13.35
C ARG A 101 16.63 4.52 -14.35
N ASP A 102 16.84 3.85 -15.47
CA ASP A 102 15.87 3.79 -16.56
C ASP A 102 14.66 2.93 -16.17
N VAL A 103 14.89 1.81 -15.46
CA VAL A 103 13.81 0.97 -14.92
C VAL A 103 13.00 1.72 -13.86
N LEU A 104 13.68 2.46 -12.98
CA LEU A 104 13.01 3.30 -11.98
C LEU A 104 12.17 4.39 -12.64
N LEU A 105 12.72 5.13 -13.62
CA LEU A 105 11.97 6.13 -14.38
C LEU A 105 10.74 5.55 -15.06
N LEU A 106 10.89 4.40 -15.73
CA LEU A 106 9.76 3.71 -16.36
C LEU A 106 8.67 3.36 -15.33
N SER A 107 9.07 2.86 -14.15
CA SER A 107 8.11 2.51 -13.11
C SER A 107 7.31 3.71 -12.59
N ILE A 108 7.99 4.85 -12.34
CA ILE A 108 7.34 6.06 -11.85
C ILE A 108 6.41 6.65 -12.93
N VAL A 109 6.86 6.71 -14.19
CA VAL A 109 6.01 7.19 -15.30
C VAL A 109 4.77 6.31 -15.47
N MET A 110 4.91 4.99 -15.39
CA MET A 110 3.76 4.09 -15.44
C MET A 110 2.81 4.31 -14.26
N THR A 111 3.31 4.57 -13.05
CA THR A 111 2.43 4.89 -11.91
C THR A 111 1.65 6.18 -12.11
N ILE A 112 2.22 7.22 -12.74
CA ILE A 112 1.51 8.47 -13.07
C ILE A 112 0.39 8.21 -14.08
N ILE A 113 0.69 7.46 -15.15
CA ILE A 113 -0.29 7.12 -16.18
C ILE A 113 -1.44 6.31 -15.58
N LEU A 114 -1.13 5.31 -14.76
CA LEU A 114 -2.13 4.44 -14.14
C LEU A 114 -2.94 5.14 -13.06
N ALA A 115 -2.32 5.99 -12.23
CA ALA A 115 -3.04 6.82 -11.26
C ALA A 115 -4.02 7.79 -11.95
N THR A 116 -3.60 8.36 -13.07
CA THR A 116 -4.47 9.19 -13.91
C THR A 116 -5.60 8.37 -14.54
N ALA A 117 -5.30 7.17 -15.06
CA ALA A 117 -6.31 6.28 -15.63
C ALA A 117 -7.38 5.84 -14.62
N LEU A 118 -6.99 5.64 -13.35
CA LEU A 118 -7.92 5.29 -12.27
C LEU A 118 -8.98 6.38 -12.02
N LEU A 119 -8.67 7.67 -12.24
CA LEU A 119 -9.62 8.77 -12.12
C LEU A 119 -10.67 8.80 -13.24
N TYR A 120 -10.36 8.21 -14.40
CA TYR A 120 -11.26 8.17 -15.55
C TYR A 120 -12.14 6.91 -15.58
N VAL A 121 -12.07 6.06 -14.56
CA VAL A 121 -12.95 4.91 -14.43
C VAL A 121 -14.39 5.40 -14.21
N PRO A 122 -15.37 4.98 -15.03
CA PRO A 122 -16.73 5.48 -14.91
C PRO A 122 -17.40 4.97 -13.62
N PRO A 123 -18.04 5.86 -12.83
CA PRO A 123 -18.75 5.47 -11.62
C PRO A 123 -19.99 4.63 -11.94
N VAL A 124 -20.34 3.72 -11.04
CA VAL A 124 -21.62 3.02 -11.06
C VAL A 124 -22.67 3.95 -10.47
N SER A 125 -23.58 4.47 -11.30
CA SER A 125 -24.67 5.35 -10.85
C SER A 125 -25.53 4.67 -9.79
N VAL A 126 -25.60 5.27 -8.60
CA VAL A 126 -26.47 4.82 -7.49
C VAL A 126 -27.95 4.89 -7.86
N ASN A 127 -28.31 5.75 -8.83
CA ASN A 127 -29.67 5.83 -9.38
C ASN A 127 -30.11 4.54 -10.12
N ASP A 128 -29.19 3.61 -10.43
CA ASP A 128 -29.54 2.29 -10.98
C ASP A 128 -29.99 1.28 -9.90
N LEU A 129 -29.97 1.66 -8.62
CA LEU A 129 -30.32 0.81 -7.46
C LEU A 129 -31.46 1.37 -6.60
N HIS A 130 -32.33 2.22 -7.16
CA HIS A 130 -33.63 2.38 -6.52
C HIS A 130 -34.32 1.01 -6.50
N GLU A 131 -34.72 0.55 -5.31
CA GLU A 131 -35.58 -0.62 -5.14
C GLU A 131 -36.82 -0.42 -6.02
N THR A 132 -36.81 -1.03 -7.20
CA THR A 132 -38.00 -1.13 -8.04
C THR A 132 -38.96 -2.05 -7.32
N VAL A 133 -39.98 -1.47 -6.70
CA VAL A 133 -41.05 -2.26 -6.12
C VAL A 133 -41.94 -2.71 -7.28
N SER A 134 -41.75 -3.96 -7.70
CA SER A 134 -42.62 -4.62 -8.67
C SER A 134 -43.71 -5.41 -7.94
N ALA A 135 -44.96 -5.14 -8.24
CA ALA A 135 -46.09 -5.95 -7.77
C ALA A 135 -46.79 -6.60 -8.98
N THR A 136 -47.02 -7.91 -8.89
CA THR A 136 -47.81 -8.68 -9.86
C THR A 136 -49.16 -9.02 -9.27
N PHE A 137 -50.22 -8.87 -10.06
CA PHE A 137 -51.59 -9.21 -9.67
C PHE A 137 -52.38 -9.73 -10.87
N MET A 138 -53.43 -10.49 -10.58
CA MET A 138 -54.37 -10.97 -11.58
C MET A 138 -55.61 -10.09 -11.60
N CYS A 139 -56.00 -9.63 -12.78
CA CYS A 139 -57.32 -9.05 -13.00
C CYS A 139 -58.25 -10.16 -13.52
N ASP A 140 -59.29 -10.50 -12.75
CA ASP A 140 -60.47 -11.18 -13.26
C ASP A 140 -61.51 -10.09 -13.58
N GLY A 141 -62.26 -10.18 -14.67
CA GLY A 141 -63.15 -9.13 -15.20
C GLY A 141 -64.24 -8.56 -14.26
N SER A 142 -64.22 -8.94 -12.98
CA SER A 142 -65.05 -8.48 -11.86
C SER A 142 -64.43 -7.35 -11.02
N HIS A 143 -63.40 -6.64 -11.53
CA HIS A 143 -62.70 -5.55 -10.81
C HIS A 143 -62.01 -5.97 -9.50
N SER A 144 -61.82 -7.27 -9.25
CA SER A 144 -61.24 -7.79 -8.00
C SER A 144 -59.80 -8.26 -8.21
N LEU A 145 -58.86 -7.65 -7.46
CA LEU A 145 -57.47 -8.10 -7.37
C LEU A 145 -57.37 -9.38 -6.54
N ASP A 146 -56.83 -10.46 -7.12
CA ASP A 146 -56.42 -11.65 -6.36
C ASP A 146 -54.88 -11.73 -6.38
N ALA A 147 -54.24 -11.27 -5.30
CA ALA A 147 -52.77 -11.28 -5.16
C ALA A 147 -52.33 -11.41 -3.70
N GLN A 148 -51.19 -12.06 -3.47
CA GLN A 148 -50.56 -12.18 -2.15
C GLN A 148 -50.30 -10.78 -1.54
N CYS A 149 -51.04 -10.46 -0.49
CA CYS A 149 -51.19 -9.15 0.15
C CYS A 149 -49.89 -8.47 0.70
N SER A 150 -48.73 -9.14 0.66
CA SER A 150 -47.50 -8.63 1.26
C SER A 150 -46.82 -7.53 0.43
N ASN A 151 -46.94 -7.56 -0.89
CA ASN A 151 -46.21 -6.63 -1.78
C ASN A 151 -46.96 -5.30 -2.01
N LEU A 152 -48.30 -5.31 -1.99
CA LEU A 152 -49.14 -4.11 -2.16
C LEU A 152 -49.16 -3.21 -0.91
N ARG A 153 -49.09 -3.79 0.30
CA ARG A 153 -48.94 -3.01 1.55
C ARG A 153 -47.63 -2.22 1.63
N LYS A 154 -46.55 -2.70 0.98
CA LYS A 154 -45.30 -1.92 0.85
C LYS A 154 -45.50 -0.65 0.02
N ILE A 155 -46.39 -0.69 -0.98
CA ILE A 155 -46.69 0.44 -1.86
C ILE A 155 -47.62 1.46 -1.16
N GLU A 156 -48.64 0.99 -0.43
CA GLU A 156 -49.60 1.83 0.31
C GLU A 156 -48.93 2.66 1.43
N ASN A 157 -47.95 2.08 2.15
CA ASN A 157 -47.15 2.80 3.15
C ASN A 157 -46.14 3.80 2.53
N MET A 158 -45.89 3.73 1.22
CA MET A 158 -44.92 4.58 0.50
C MET A 158 -45.58 5.79 -0.18
N THR A 159 -46.89 5.78 -0.42
CA THR A 159 -47.62 6.85 -1.14
C THR A 159 -47.87 8.11 -0.31
N THR A 160 -47.64 8.10 1.01
CA THR A 160 -48.04 9.23 1.86
C THR A 160 -47.17 10.48 1.74
N ASN A 161 -46.01 10.46 1.07
CA ASN A 161 -45.10 11.62 1.03
C ASN A 161 -44.33 11.91 -0.29
N ALA A 162 -44.52 11.16 -1.39
CA ALA A 162 -43.77 11.39 -2.64
C ALA A 162 -44.60 11.20 -3.92
N THR A 163 -44.45 12.09 -4.91
CA THR A 163 -45.01 11.90 -6.26
C THR A 163 -44.10 10.95 -7.05
N ARG A 164 -44.59 9.76 -7.38
CA ARG A 164 -43.82 8.69 -8.05
C ARG A 164 -44.43 8.35 -9.40
N ILE A 165 -43.58 7.95 -10.36
CA ILE A 165 -44.00 7.55 -11.70
C ILE A 165 -44.08 6.03 -11.72
N CYS A 166 -45.22 5.47 -12.12
CA CYS A 166 -45.40 4.03 -12.21
C CYS A 166 -45.72 3.61 -13.65
N GLN A 167 -45.05 2.56 -14.12
CA GLN A 167 -45.33 1.89 -15.39
C GLN A 167 -46.23 0.67 -15.12
N PHE A 168 -47.26 0.52 -15.95
CA PHE A 168 -48.24 -0.58 -15.88
C PHE A 168 -48.19 -1.38 -17.17
N SER A 169 -48.02 -2.69 -17.07
CA SER A 169 -47.98 -3.59 -18.23
C SER A 169 -48.79 -4.86 -17.95
N CYS A 170 -49.61 -5.28 -18.91
CA CYS A 170 -50.37 -6.52 -18.87
C CYS A 170 -49.99 -7.42 -20.05
N SER A 171 -50.07 -8.73 -19.82
CA SER A 171 -49.66 -9.79 -20.77
C SER A 171 -50.31 -9.66 -22.16
N ASP A 172 -51.52 -9.09 -22.23
CA ASP A 172 -52.33 -9.00 -23.45
C ASP A 172 -52.49 -7.57 -23.99
N PHE A 173 -51.88 -6.57 -23.32
CA PHE A 173 -52.02 -5.16 -23.71
C PHE A 173 -50.84 -4.31 -23.20
N GLU A 174 -50.05 -3.74 -24.11
CA GLU A 174 -49.02 -2.73 -23.79
C GLU A 174 -49.67 -1.35 -23.65
N VAL A 175 -49.74 -0.83 -22.42
CA VAL A 175 -50.06 0.59 -22.18
C VAL A 175 -48.77 1.33 -21.83
N ASP A 176 -48.07 1.86 -22.85
CA ASP A 176 -46.92 2.76 -22.68
C ASP A 176 -47.38 4.17 -22.27
N LYS A 177 -47.93 4.31 -21.06
CA LYS A 177 -48.19 5.64 -20.48
C LYS A 177 -47.76 5.68 -19.03
N TYR A 178 -47.15 6.81 -18.67
CA TYR A 178 -46.78 7.15 -17.31
C TYR A 178 -48.01 7.74 -16.59
N TRP A 179 -48.42 7.13 -15.47
CA TRP A 179 -49.60 7.56 -14.72
C TRP A 179 -49.27 7.73 -13.24
N ASN A 180 -50.00 8.62 -12.56
CA ASN A 180 -49.99 8.72 -11.11
C ASN A 180 -50.97 7.68 -10.55
N ILE A 181 -50.47 6.69 -9.80
CA ILE A 181 -51.31 5.65 -9.20
C ILE A 181 -51.71 6.08 -7.79
N THR A 182 -53.01 6.02 -7.51
CA THR A 182 -53.57 6.15 -6.14
C THR A 182 -54.22 4.81 -5.77
N ILE A 183 -53.78 4.24 -4.65
CA ILE A 183 -54.28 2.96 -4.12
C ILE A 183 -54.97 3.25 -2.79
N ASN A 184 -56.27 3.00 -2.70
CA ASN A 184 -57.03 3.09 -1.45
C ASN A 184 -57.48 1.68 -1.03
N SER A 185 -57.11 1.21 0.16
CA SER A 185 -57.62 -0.06 0.66
C SER A 185 -59.06 0.06 1.17
N ILE A 186 -59.91 -0.90 0.78
CA ILE A 186 -61.31 -0.96 1.21
C ILE A 186 -61.45 -1.90 2.43
N SER A 187 -60.60 -2.92 2.57
CA SER A 187 -60.61 -3.79 3.76
C SER A 187 -59.28 -4.53 4.00
N SER A 188 -58.90 -4.67 5.26
CA SER A 188 -57.62 -5.25 5.71
C SER A 188 -57.54 -6.78 5.62
N ASN A 189 -58.66 -7.48 5.44
CA ASN A 189 -58.75 -8.94 5.50
C ASN A 189 -59.05 -9.63 4.15
N LEU A 190 -59.50 -8.91 3.13
CA LEU A 190 -59.89 -9.51 1.84
C LEU A 190 -59.06 -9.05 0.63
N CYS A 191 -57.99 -8.27 0.84
CA CYS A 191 -57.10 -7.75 -0.21
C CYS A 191 -57.85 -7.09 -1.38
N THR A 192 -59.01 -6.47 -1.12
CA THR A 192 -59.76 -5.69 -2.10
C THR A 192 -59.28 -4.24 -2.05
N TYR A 193 -58.64 -3.80 -3.13
CA TYR A 193 -58.13 -2.44 -3.29
C TYR A 193 -58.92 -1.73 -4.39
N ASP A 194 -59.42 -0.53 -4.11
CA ASP A 194 -59.84 0.38 -5.18
C ASP A 194 -58.59 1.09 -5.67
N SER A 195 -58.18 0.78 -6.89
CA SER A 195 -56.97 1.36 -7.47
C SER A 195 -57.34 2.11 -8.74
N SER A 196 -57.18 3.44 -8.68
CA SER A 196 -57.45 4.35 -9.80
C SER A 196 -56.13 4.90 -10.35
N LEU A 197 -55.91 4.76 -11.66
CA LEU A 197 -54.89 5.52 -12.37
C LEU A 197 -55.41 6.93 -12.60
N SER A 198 -54.64 7.94 -12.20
CA SER A 198 -54.90 9.33 -12.55
C SER A 198 -53.92 9.79 -13.62
N ASN A 199 -54.43 10.33 -14.72
CA ASN A 199 -53.59 10.95 -15.76
C ASN A 199 -53.00 12.27 -15.23
N LEU A 200 -51.97 12.83 -15.90
CA LEU A 200 -51.48 14.20 -15.63
C LEU A 200 -52.60 15.27 -15.72
N ASN A 201 -53.71 14.94 -16.37
CA ASN A 201 -54.90 15.77 -16.53
C ASN A 201 -56.02 15.48 -15.51
N ASN A 202 -55.76 14.74 -14.42
CA ASN A 202 -56.72 14.35 -13.37
C ASN A 202 -57.90 13.44 -13.82
N GLU A 203 -57.85 12.83 -15.00
CA GLU A 203 -58.80 11.76 -15.38
C GLU A 203 -58.46 10.47 -14.64
N THR A 204 -59.44 9.90 -13.93
CA THR A 204 -59.29 8.67 -13.15
C THR A 204 -59.87 7.46 -13.87
N ILE A 205 -59.09 6.40 -14.04
CA ILE A 205 -59.52 5.13 -14.65
C ILE A 205 -59.23 3.99 -13.67
N PRO A 206 -60.22 3.11 -13.36
CA PRO A 206 -59.98 1.91 -12.54
C PRO A 206 -58.98 0.96 -13.22
N LEU A 207 -57.99 0.44 -12.48
CA LEU A 207 -56.89 -0.36 -13.04
C LEU A 207 -57.32 -1.56 -13.90
N CYS A 208 -58.34 -2.33 -13.46
CA CYS A 208 -58.83 -3.50 -14.19
C CYS A 208 -60.00 -3.19 -15.14
N SER A 209 -60.47 -1.94 -15.27
CA SER A 209 -61.59 -1.61 -16.19
C SER A 209 -61.17 -1.49 -17.66
N ILE A 210 -59.87 -1.52 -17.93
CA ILE A 210 -59.29 -1.46 -19.28
C ILE A 210 -59.33 -2.85 -19.96
N ILE A 211 -59.50 -3.93 -19.18
CA ILE A 211 -59.49 -5.31 -19.67
C ILE A 211 -60.92 -5.73 -20.05
N PRO A 212 -61.15 -6.34 -21.23
CA PRO A 212 -62.45 -6.87 -21.61
C PRO A 212 -62.96 -7.90 -20.58
N SER A 213 -64.27 -7.90 -20.32
CA SER A 213 -64.97 -8.63 -19.23
C SER A 213 -64.89 -10.18 -19.26
N ASN A 214 -64.00 -10.79 -20.05
CA ASN A 214 -63.85 -12.23 -20.20
C ASN A 214 -62.39 -12.72 -20.25
N ILE A 215 -61.40 -11.86 -19.98
CA ILE A 215 -59.98 -12.22 -20.09
C ILE A 215 -59.32 -12.10 -18.71
N ARG A 216 -58.67 -13.18 -18.26
CA ARG A 216 -57.74 -13.15 -17.13
C ARG A 216 -56.36 -12.80 -17.64
N SER A 217 -55.86 -11.63 -17.26
CA SER A 217 -54.52 -11.19 -17.63
C SER A 217 -53.67 -10.97 -16.38
N ASN A 218 -52.43 -11.47 -16.43
CA ASN A 218 -51.42 -11.13 -15.45
C ASN A 218 -50.90 -9.73 -15.76
N CYS A 219 -50.97 -8.84 -14.77
CA CYS A 219 -50.51 -7.46 -14.87
C CYS A 219 -49.43 -7.17 -13.83
N SER A 220 -48.50 -6.29 -14.19
CA SER A 220 -47.40 -5.85 -13.34
C SER A 220 -47.35 -4.33 -13.26
N ILE A 221 -47.09 -3.82 -12.05
CA ILE A 221 -46.81 -2.41 -11.80
C ILE A 221 -45.36 -2.29 -11.33
N ILE A 222 -44.63 -1.35 -11.94
CA ILE A 222 -43.27 -0.96 -11.54
C ILE A 222 -43.27 0.53 -11.21
N CYS A 223 -42.98 0.91 -9.97
CA CYS A 223 -42.95 2.31 -9.54
C CYS A 223 -41.53 2.81 -9.26
N THR A 224 -41.22 4.04 -9.68
CA THR A 224 -39.94 4.72 -9.44
C THR A 224 -40.14 6.09 -8.79
N GLU A 225 -39.20 6.48 -7.92
CA GLU A 225 -39.24 7.76 -7.23
C GLU A 225 -38.75 8.89 -8.14
N LYS A 226 -39.45 10.04 -8.12
CA LYS A 226 -39.14 11.19 -8.97
C LYS A 226 -38.00 12.00 -8.35
N SER A 227 -36.76 11.74 -8.74
CA SER A 227 -35.68 12.73 -8.62
C SER A 227 -35.67 13.62 -9.86
N SER A 228 -35.36 14.90 -9.70
CA SER A 228 -35.51 15.97 -10.69
C SER A 228 -34.51 15.94 -11.86
N GLU A 229 -34.01 14.77 -12.24
CA GLU A 229 -33.05 14.60 -13.32
C GLU A 229 -33.52 13.44 -14.21
N TYR A 230 -33.38 13.57 -15.53
CA TYR A 230 -33.82 12.57 -16.51
C TYR A 230 -33.19 11.20 -16.20
N VAL A 231 -33.91 10.35 -15.47
CA VAL A 231 -33.46 8.98 -15.19
C VAL A 231 -33.66 8.17 -16.47
N HIS A 232 -32.57 7.87 -17.18
CA HIS A 232 -32.57 6.79 -18.14
C HIS A 232 -32.94 5.51 -17.39
N VAL A 233 -34.08 4.91 -17.72
CA VAL A 233 -34.49 3.60 -17.20
C VAL A 233 -33.49 2.58 -17.72
N VAL A 234 -32.54 2.19 -16.89
CA VAL A 234 -31.52 1.20 -17.22
C VAL A 234 -32.06 -0.16 -16.82
N THR A 235 -31.99 -1.13 -17.74
CA THR A 235 -32.42 -2.48 -17.41
C THR A 235 -31.52 -3.08 -16.31
N PRO A 236 -32.04 -3.93 -15.41
CA PRO A 236 -31.22 -4.57 -14.36
C PRO A 236 -30.01 -5.33 -14.91
N GLU A 237 -30.09 -5.81 -16.16
CA GLU A 237 -28.99 -6.47 -16.86
C GLU A 237 -27.90 -5.49 -17.31
N GLU A 238 -28.27 -4.33 -17.85
CA GLU A 238 -27.31 -3.28 -18.23
C GLU A 238 -26.61 -2.67 -17.01
N ALA A 239 -27.33 -2.44 -15.91
CA ALA A 239 -26.75 -1.95 -14.66
C ALA A 239 -25.72 -2.95 -14.09
N ARG A 240 -26.04 -4.25 -14.11
CA ARG A 240 -25.13 -5.32 -13.70
C ARG A 240 -23.92 -5.43 -14.63
N SER A 241 -24.11 -5.23 -15.93
CA SER A 241 -23.03 -5.21 -16.91
C SER A 241 -22.08 -4.04 -16.69
N ARG A 242 -22.60 -2.82 -16.50
CA ARG A 242 -21.81 -1.62 -16.20
C ARG A 242 -20.99 -1.77 -14.92
N ARG A 243 -21.60 -2.26 -13.83
CA ARG A 243 -20.87 -2.57 -12.58
C ARG A 243 -19.72 -3.54 -12.83
N ARG A 244 -19.95 -4.63 -13.56
CA ARG A 244 -18.93 -5.63 -13.88
C ARG A 244 -17.77 -5.02 -14.66
N ILE A 245 -18.06 -4.17 -15.66
CA ILE A 245 -17.04 -3.49 -16.46
C ILE A 245 -16.21 -2.54 -15.58
N THR A 246 -16.87 -1.69 -14.79
CA THR A 246 -16.20 -0.78 -13.83
C THR A 246 -15.31 -1.55 -12.87
N PHE A 247 -15.83 -2.64 -12.27
CA PHE A 247 -15.07 -3.50 -11.37
C PHE A 247 -13.85 -4.13 -12.04
N CYS A 248 -14.02 -4.76 -13.21
CA CYS A 248 -12.92 -5.40 -13.93
C CYS A 248 -11.85 -4.39 -14.37
N LEU A 249 -12.27 -3.25 -14.91
CA LEU A 249 -11.37 -2.19 -15.37
C LEU A 249 -10.58 -1.59 -14.20
N TYR A 250 -11.27 -1.23 -13.12
CA TYR A 250 -10.63 -0.70 -11.92
C TYR A 250 -9.64 -1.71 -11.33
N SER A 251 -10.06 -2.97 -11.18
CA SER A 251 -9.21 -4.03 -10.61
C SER A 251 -7.95 -4.25 -11.45
N ALA A 252 -8.08 -4.30 -12.78
CA ALA A 252 -6.94 -4.46 -13.68
C ALA A 252 -5.97 -3.28 -13.57
N LEU A 253 -6.46 -2.04 -13.64
CA LEU A 253 -5.63 -0.84 -13.49
C LEU A 253 -4.95 -0.79 -12.11
N ARG A 254 -5.67 -1.14 -11.05
CA ARG A 254 -5.16 -1.14 -9.67
C ARG A 254 -4.07 -2.18 -9.46
N ILE A 255 -4.22 -3.38 -10.03
CA ILE A 255 -3.19 -4.44 -9.99
C ILE A 255 -1.92 -3.99 -10.71
N VAL A 256 -2.05 -3.44 -11.93
CA VAL A 256 -0.90 -2.97 -12.70
C VAL A 256 -0.22 -1.79 -12.00
N TYR A 257 -0.99 -0.86 -11.44
CA TYR A 257 -0.46 0.25 -10.62
C TYR A 257 0.36 -0.29 -9.43
N ASN A 258 -0.18 -1.29 -8.72
CA ASN A 258 0.48 -1.87 -7.56
C ASN A 258 1.81 -2.54 -7.94
N ILE A 259 1.87 -3.23 -9.08
CA ILE A 259 3.11 -3.84 -9.60
C ILE A 259 4.19 -2.77 -9.86
N PHE A 260 3.86 -1.70 -10.59
CA PHE A 260 4.82 -0.63 -10.88
C PHE A 260 5.21 0.18 -9.65
N SER A 261 4.27 0.41 -8.72
CA SER A 261 4.57 1.07 -7.45
C SER A 261 5.54 0.24 -6.60
N ALA A 262 5.32 -1.08 -6.52
CA ALA A 262 6.22 -2.01 -5.86
C ALA A 262 7.65 -1.97 -6.45
N ILE A 263 7.75 -2.05 -7.78
CA ILE A 263 9.02 -1.94 -8.51
C ILE A 263 9.74 -0.63 -8.13
N GLY A 264 9.01 0.48 -8.14
CA GLY A 264 9.54 1.79 -7.74
C GLY A 264 10.10 1.79 -6.31
N PHE A 265 9.35 1.27 -5.34
CA PHE A 265 9.80 1.18 -3.95
C PHE A 265 11.09 0.35 -3.80
N THR A 266 11.11 -0.85 -4.40
CA THR A 266 12.28 -1.75 -4.31
C THR A 266 13.52 -1.13 -4.92
N LEU A 267 13.40 -0.50 -6.09
CA LEU A 267 14.53 0.12 -6.76
C LEU A 267 15.01 1.37 -6.02
N VAL A 268 14.11 2.19 -5.47
CA VAL A 268 14.49 3.35 -4.63
C VAL A 268 15.23 2.89 -3.37
N ASN A 269 14.72 1.89 -2.65
CA ASN A 269 15.36 1.38 -1.44
C ASN A 269 16.73 0.75 -1.75
N SER A 270 16.81 -0.09 -2.78
CA SER A 270 18.06 -0.76 -3.17
C SER A 270 19.11 0.24 -3.64
N SER A 271 18.71 1.24 -4.44
CA SER A 271 19.61 2.31 -4.90
C SER A 271 20.11 3.16 -3.73
N ALA A 272 19.26 3.43 -2.73
CA ALA A 272 19.67 4.17 -1.54
C ALA A 272 20.80 3.46 -0.81
N ILE A 273 20.63 2.15 -0.59
CA ILE A 273 21.60 1.31 0.11
C ILE A 273 22.91 1.26 -0.68
N ALA A 274 22.85 0.98 -1.98
CA ALA A 274 24.02 0.90 -2.84
C ALA A 274 24.82 2.23 -2.89
N LEU A 275 24.12 3.36 -2.96
CA LEU A 275 24.73 4.70 -2.91
C LEU A 275 25.35 5.02 -1.54
N THR A 276 24.74 4.51 -0.46
CA THR A 276 25.27 4.67 0.90
C THR A 276 26.50 3.81 1.17
N GLU A 277 26.62 2.64 0.52
CA GLU A 277 27.81 1.79 0.64
C GLU A 277 29.02 2.36 -0.11
N THR A 278 28.80 3.09 -1.20
CA THR A 278 29.86 3.72 -2.01
C THR A 278 30.28 5.10 -1.50
N SER A 279 29.50 5.70 -0.61
CA SER A 279 29.76 7.03 -0.04
C SER A 279 30.41 6.91 1.34
N ASP A 280 31.47 7.69 1.62
CA ASP A 280 32.07 7.78 2.95
C ASP A 280 31.05 8.17 4.05
N GLU A 281 31.43 8.02 5.33
CA GLU A 281 30.67 8.10 6.60
C GLU A 281 29.46 9.07 6.71
N SER A 282 29.34 10.05 5.82
CA SER A 282 28.18 10.94 5.65
C SER A 282 26.94 10.29 5.03
N GLY A 283 27.09 9.19 4.29
CA GLY A 283 25.99 8.55 3.54
C GLY A 283 25.37 7.37 4.28
N GLU A 284 24.67 7.60 5.38
CA GLU A 284 24.03 6.49 6.12
C GLU A 284 22.61 6.23 5.60
N TYR A 285 22.22 4.97 5.38
CA TYR A 285 20.89 4.62 4.86
C TYR A 285 19.73 5.23 5.69
N GLY A 286 19.85 5.20 7.03
CA GLY A 286 18.88 5.83 7.93
C GLY A 286 18.68 7.33 7.68
N ARG A 287 19.74 8.06 7.32
CA ARG A 287 19.67 9.50 6.99
C ARG A 287 19.03 9.77 5.64
N GLN A 288 19.13 8.84 4.69
CA GLN A 288 18.39 8.94 3.42
C GLN A 288 16.91 8.70 3.65
N ARG A 289 16.59 7.65 4.42
CA ARG A 289 15.21 7.27 4.72
C ARG A 289 14.47 8.28 5.61
N LEU A 290 15.19 9.09 6.38
CA LEU A 290 14.62 10.21 7.11
C LEU A 290 13.76 11.11 6.21
N TRP A 291 14.21 11.40 4.98
CA TRP A 291 13.48 12.26 4.04
C TRP A 291 12.17 11.65 3.55
N ALA A 292 12.07 10.32 3.48
CA ALA A 292 10.81 9.64 3.21
C ALA A 292 9.78 9.91 4.33
N MET A 293 10.21 9.87 5.59
CA MET A 293 9.31 10.11 6.74
C MET A 293 8.89 11.56 6.86
N VAL A 294 9.79 12.50 6.56
CA VAL A 294 9.43 13.93 6.48
C VAL A 294 8.37 14.14 5.40
N ALA A 295 8.51 13.50 4.25
CA ALA A 295 7.52 13.61 3.18
C ALA A 295 6.16 13.03 3.59
N MET A 296 6.12 11.82 4.16
CA MET A 296 4.86 11.22 4.62
C MET A 296 4.17 12.09 5.68
N ALA A 297 4.92 12.65 6.62
CA ALA A 297 4.39 13.53 7.67
C ALA A 297 3.76 14.82 7.13
N ILE A 298 4.28 15.36 6.01
CA ILE A 298 3.79 16.60 5.38
C ILE A 298 2.65 16.32 4.40
N PHE A 299 2.86 15.38 3.47
CA PHE A 299 1.97 15.20 2.33
C PHE A 299 0.72 14.39 2.64
N SER A 300 0.75 13.49 3.63
CA SER A 300 -0.44 12.74 4.06
C SER A 300 -1.57 13.68 4.57
N PRO A 301 -1.33 14.57 5.56
CA PRO A 301 -2.36 15.52 6.00
C PRO A 301 -2.67 16.58 4.94
N LEU A 302 -1.67 17.02 4.15
CA LEU A 302 -1.89 17.99 3.07
C LEU A 302 -2.87 17.47 2.01
N ALA A 303 -2.74 16.19 1.62
CA ALA A 303 -3.67 15.56 0.69
C ALA A 303 -5.10 15.53 1.25
N GLY A 304 -5.26 15.29 2.56
CA GLY A 304 -6.57 15.28 3.22
C GLY A 304 -7.23 16.66 3.23
N ILE A 305 -6.48 17.69 3.61
CA ILE A 305 -6.95 19.08 3.56
C ILE A 305 -7.37 19.46 2.13
N LEU A 306 -6.60 19.06 1.12
CA LEU A 306 -6.92 19.38 -0.26
C LEU A 306 -8.19 18.68 -0.75
N VAL A 307 -8.41 17.42 -0.34
CA VAL A 307 -9.68 16.72 -0.59
C VAL A 307 -10.83 17.44 0.09
N ASP A 308 -10.69 17.81 1.37
CA ASP A 308 -11.75 18.48 2.13
C ASP A 308 -12.12 19.84 1.53
N VAL A 309 -11.13 20.65 1.11
CA VAL A 309 -11.35 21.99 0.54
C VAL A 309 -11.99 21.94 -0.85
N MET A 310 -11.70 20.91 -1.65
CA MET A 310 -12.20 20.78 -3.01
C MET A 310 -13.46 19.91 -3.11
N SER A 311 -13.90 19.34 -1.99
CA SER A 311 -15.15 18.59 -1.89
C SER A 311 -16.33 19.53 -1.68
N THR A 312 -17.51 19.13 -2.19
CA THR A 312 -18.78 19.82 -1.92
C THR A 312 -19.52 19.07 -0.80
N ASP A 313 -20.41 19.73 -0.05
CA ASP A 313 -21.17 19.13 1.06
C ASP A 313 -21.94 17.84 0.69
N THR A 314 -22.21 17.60 -0.61
CA THR A 314 -22.98 16.45 -1.10
C THR A 314 -22.13 15.37 -1.76
N VAL A 315 -20.92 15.68 -2.26
CA VAL A 315 -20.04 14.74 -2.97
C VAL A 315 -18.58 15.05 -2.64
N ILE A 316 -17.88 14.05 -2.10
CA ILE A 316 -16.45 14.13 -1.76
C ILE A 316 -15.64 13.87 -3.03
N ASN A 317 -14.71 14.75 -3.38
CA ASN A 317 -13.88 14.62 -4.58
C ASN A 317 -12.45 14.21 -4.22
N TYR A 318 -12.06 12.96 -4.50
CA TYR A 318 -10.70 12.47 -4.24
C TYR A 318 -9.67 12.83 -5.33
N ALA A 319 -10.07 13.38 -6.48
CA ALA A 319 -9.16 13.73 -7.57
C ALA A 319 -7.93 14.58 -7.16
N PRO A 320 -8.03 15.56 -6.24
CA PRO A 320 -6.89 16.38 -5.83
C PRO A 320 -5.75 15.57 -5.20
N ALA A 321 -6.06 14.48 -4.48
CA ALA A 321 -5.06 13.59 -3.90
C ALA A 321 -4.24 12.88 -4.99
N PHE A 322 -4.91 12.39 -6.04
CA PHE A 322 -4.27 11.75 -7.20
C PHE A 322 -3.47 12.75 -8.05
N HIS A 323 -3.97 13.98 -8.24
CA HIS A 323 -3.20 15.02 -8.92
C HIS A 323 -1.94 15.41 -8.13
N THR A 324 -2.03 15.50 -6.81
CA THR A 324 -0.87 15.76 -5.95
C THR A 324 0.15 14.62 -6.02
N HIS A 325 -0.32 13.37 -6.01
CA HIS A 325 0.52 12.18 -6.27
C HIS A 325 1.27 12.31 -7.59
N ASN A 326 0.57 12.65 -8.68
CA ASN A 326 1.17 12.78 -10.01
C ASN A 326 2.20 13.91 -10.09
N ILE A 327 1.93 15.08 -9.51
CA ILE A 327 2.86 16.21 -9.49
C ILE A 327 4.15 15.82 -8.76
N LEU A 328 4.02 15.19 -7.59
CA LEU A 328 5.17 14.83 -6.78
C LEU A 328 5.96 13.65 -7.38
N ALA A 329 5.29 12.69 -8.03
CA ALA A 329 5.92 11.64 -8.82
C ALA A 329 6.69 12.22 -10.02
N LEU A 330 6.15 13.25 -10.70
CA LEU A 330 6.85 13.93 -11.80
C LEU A 330 8.12 14.66 -11.31
N LEU A 331 8.04 15.36 -10.16
CA LEU A 331 9.21 15.94 -9.52
C LEU A 331 10.26 14.87 -9.14
N THR A 332 9.79 13.69 -8.74
CA THR A 332 10.65 12.53 -8.46
C THR A 332 11.37 12.06 -9.73
N CYS A 333 10.69 11.98 -10.89
CA CYS A 333 11.35 11.66 -12.16
C CYS A 333 12.48 12.63 -12.50
N ILE A 334 12.28 13.93 -12.28
CA ILE A 334 13.34 14.93 -12.49
C ILE A 334 14.52 14.65 -11.57
N ALA A 335 14.27 14.36 -10.29
CA ALA A 335 15.33 14.00 -9.34
C ALA A 335 16.07 12.71 -9.71
N VAL A 336 15.36 11.69 -10.22
CA VAL A 336 15.95 10.43 -10.72
C VAL A 336 16.79 10.68 -11.98
N TRP A 337 16.41 11.60 -12.85
CA TRP A 337 17.23 11.95 -14.02
C TRP A 337 18.62 12.45 -13.60
N TYR A 338 18.68 13.30 -12.58
CA TYR A 338 19.94 13.80 -12.02
C TYR A 338 20.71 12.77 -11.17
N LEU A 339 20.14 11.58 -10.95
CA LEU A 339 20.81 10.50 -10.24
C LEU A 339 21.78 9.78 -11.19
N ASP A 340 23.07 10.05 -11.03
CA ASP A 340 24.13 9.38 -11.78
C ASP A 340 24.67 8.21 -10.96
N PHE A 341 24.15 7.01 -11.23
CA PHE A 341 24.56 5.78 -10.57
C PHE A 341 24.28 4.55 -11.44
N GLU A 342 25.36 3.85 -11.81
CA GLU A 342 25.33 2.53 -12.44
C GLU A 342 25.76 1.50 -11.40
N MET A 343 24.97 0.42 -11.23
CA MET A 343 25.37 -0.70 -10.38
C MET A 343 26.28 -1.66 -11.16
N GLU A 344 27.10 -2.41 -10.42
CA GLU A 344 27.88 -3.51 -10.98
C GLU A 344 26.93 -4.56 -11.60
N ASP A 345 27.21 -4.97 -12.84
CA ASP A 345 26.40 -5.95 -13.55
C ASP A 345 26.40 -7.32 -12.84
N ALA A 346 25.24 -7.96 -12.74
CA ALA A 346 25.15 -9.35 -12.30
C ALA A 346 25.88 -10.29 -13.30
N PRO A 347 26.42 -11.44 -12.85
CA PRO A 347 27.10 -12.38 -13.74
C PRO A 347 26.22 -12.83 -14.92
N ALA A 348 26.84 -12.98 -16.10
CA ALA A 348 26.17 -13.09 -17.41
C ALA A 348 25.26 -14.32 -17.62
N SER A 349 25.27 -15.32 -16.73
CA SER A 349 24.54 -16.58 -16.92
C SER A 349 23.23 -16.65 -16.12
N TYR A 350 22.08 -16.58 -16.82
CA TYR A 350 20.72 -16.56 -16.23
C TYR A 350 20.43 -17.76 -15.31
N MET A 351 20.75 -18.98 -15.73
CA MET A 351 20.49 -20.19 -14.93
C MET A 351 21.37 -20.25 -13.68
N GLU A 352 22.61 -19.74 -13.75
CA GLU A 352 23.48 -19.68 -12.59
C GLU A 352 23.01 -18.64 -11.59
N THR A 353 22.59 -17.45 -12.04
CA THR A 353 22.08 -16.39 -11.16
C THR A 353 20.82 -16.84 -10.41
N PHE A 354 19.85 -17.48 -11.08
CA PHE A 354 18.64 -17.98 -10.43
C PHE A 354 18.91 -19.16 -9.46
N LYS A 355 19.77 -20.10 -9.86
CA LYS A 355 20.18 -21.23 -9.00
C LYS A 355 20.98 -20.75 -7.79
N ASN A 356 21.84 -19.77 -7.98
CA ASN A 356 22.61 -19.12 -6.91
C ASN A 356 21.68 -18.35 -5.97
N PHE A 357 20.68 -17.63 -6.48
CA PHE A 357 19.67 -16.94 -5.66
C PHE A 357 18.96 -17.91 -4.71
N TRP A 358 18.42 -19.02 -5.22
CA TRP A 358 17.71 -19.97 -4.35
C TRP A 358 18.63 -20.66 -3.34
N LYS A 359 19.90 -20.90 -3.72
CA LYS A 359 20.93 -21.39 -2.80
C LYS A 359 21.22 -20.39 -1.67
N ILE A 360 21.24 -19.09 -1.98
CA ILE A 360 21.47 -17.99 -1.02
C ILE A 360 20.26 -17.83 -0.09
N VAL A 361 19.03 -17.83 -0.62
CA VAL A 361 17.80 -17.76 0.18
C VAL A 361 17.69 -18.93 1.15
N ARG A 362 18.21 -20.10 0.76
CA ARG A 362 18.26 -21.30 1.61
C ARG A 362 19.43 -21.32 2.60
N SER A 363 20.29 -20.30 2.61
CA SER A 363 21.30 -20.14 3.65
C SER A 363 20.63 -19.88 5.00
N PRO A 364 21.15 -20.46 6.11
CA PRO A 364 20.51 -20.37 7.41
C PRO A 364 20.24 -18.92 7.85
N SER A 365 21.20 -18.02 7.66
CA SER A 365 21.08 -16.61 8.07
C SER A 365 19.95 -15.86 7.36
N ILE A 366 19.81 -16.02 6.04
CA ILE A 366 18.75 -15.37 5.27
C ILE A 366 17.40 -16.04 5.54
N PHE A 367 17.36 -17.36 5.67
CA PHE A 367 16.15 -18.08 6.00
C PHE A 367 15.52 -17.61 7.32
N PHE A 368 16.32 -17.44 8.38
CA PHE A 368 15.83 -16.88 9.64
C PHE A 368 15.39 -15.41 9.50
N LEU A 369 16.12 -14.60 8.73
CA LEU A 369 15.72 -13.23 8.45
C LEU A 369 14.34 -13.18 7.78
N LEU A 370 14.09 -14.05 6.80
CA LEU A 370 12.81 -14.11 6.08
C LEU A 370 11.65 -14.50 6.98
N ILE A 371 11.82 -15.46 7.90
CA ILE A 371 10.78 -15.85 8.86
C ILE A 371 10.38 -14.66 9.74
N VAL A 372 11.38 -13.93 10.26
CA VAL A 372 11.13 -12.79 11.15
C VAL A 372 10.49 -11.64 10.38
N VAL A 373 10.98 -11.34 9.18
CA VAL A 373 10.45 -10.28 8.32
C VAL A 373 9.02 -10.60 7.88
N PHE A 374 8.70 -11.87 7.59
CA PHE A 374 7.35 -12.33 7.32
C PHE A 374 6.41 -12.04 8.49
N TRP A 375 6.83 -12.39 9.72
CA TRP A 375 6.02 -12.11 10.91
C TRP A 375 5.84 -10.62 11.18
N LEU A 376 6.91 -9.83 11.04
CA LEU A 376 6.85 -8.37 11.15
C LEU A 376 5.91 -7.77 10.10
N GLY A 377 5.89 -8.31 8.88
CA GLY A 377 4.95 -7.92 7.82
C GLY A 377 3.51 -8.31 8.13
N THR A 378 3.30 -9.47 8.77
CA THR A 378 1.98 -9.91 9.26
C THR A 378 1.42 -8.91 10.28
N MET A 379 2.24 -8.47 11.23
CA MET A 379 1.83 -7.47 12.22
C MET A 379 1.59 -6.10 11.59
N TRP A 380 2.47 -5.68 10.67
CA TRP A 380 2.31 -4.42 9.96
C TRP A 380 1.00 -4.42 9.13
N GLY A 381 0.71 -5.48 8.37
CA GLY A 381 -0.52 -5.58 7.58
C GLY A 381 -1.79 -5.64 8.42
N PHE A 382 -1.76 -6.28 9.59
CA PHE A 382 -2.87 -6.25 10.54
C PHE A 382 -3.17 -4.82 11.00
N LEU A 383 -2.14 -4.08 11.45
CA LEU A 383 -2.31 -2.70 11.91
C LEU A 383 -2.75 -1.78 10.76
N GLU A 384 -2.10 -1.86 9.59
CA GLU A 384 -2.44 -1.02 8.44
C GLU A 384 -3.91 -1.21 7.99
N SER A 385 -4.42 -2.44 8.08
CA SER A 385 -5.78 -2.75 7.65
C SER A 385 -6.84 -2.35 8.68
N PHE A 386 -6.52 -2.46 9.98
CA PHE A 386 -7.54 -2.47 11.03
C PHE A 386 -7.35 -1.44 12.14
N LEU A 387 -6.21 -0.76 12.23
CA LEU A 387 -5.98 0.30 13.22
C LEU A 387 -7.00 1.44 13.05
N PHE A 388 -7.18 1.90 11.82
CA PHE A 388 -8.13 2.95 11.49
C PHE A 388 -9.59 2.53 11.70
N TRP A 389 -9.91 1.27 11.41
CA TRP A 389 -11.22 0.70 11.74
C TRP A 389 -11.43 0.71 13.27
N PHE A 390 -10.45 0.24 14.03
CA PHE A 390 -10.51 0.27 15.49
C PHE A 390 -10.69 1.69 16.05
N MET A 391 -10.07 2.71 15.45
CA MET A 391 -10.28 4.11 15.83
C MET A 391 -11.72 4.58 15.56
N ILE A 392 -12.32 4.17 14.43
CA ILE A 392 -13.73 4.48 14.12
C ILE A 392 -14.65 3.86 15.17
N GLU A 393 -14.40 2.62 15.60
CA GLU A 393 -15.17 1.96 16.67
C GLU A 393 -15.06 2.66 18.03
N LEU A 394 -13.96 3.37 18.29
CA LEU A 394 -13.80 4.22 19.48
C LEU A 394 -14.45 5.61 19.33
N ASN A 395 -15.22 5.86 18.26
CA ASN A 395 -15.78 7.16 17.89
C ASN A 395 -14.70 8.25 17.71
N SER A 396 -13.54 7.89 17.18
CA SER A 396 -12.47 8.86 16.88
C SER A 396 -12.85 9.78 15.72
N PRO A 397 -12.58 11.09 15.81
CA PRO A 397 -12.70 11.97 14.66
C PRO A 397 -11.65 11.63 13.58
N THR A 398 -11.97 11.90 12.32
CA THR A 398 -11.16 11.54 11.14
C THR A 398 -9.77 12.18 11.15
N TYR A 399 -9.63 13.42 11.61
CA TYR A 399 -8.33 14.11 11.68
C TYR A 399 -7.33 13.40 12.61
N MET A 400 -7.80 12.67 13.64
CA MET A 400 -6.92 11.91 14.52
C MET A 400 -6.26 10.73 13.81
N MET A 401 -6.91 10.15 12.79
CA MET A 401 -6.34 9.06 11.97
C MET A 401 -5.18 9.55 11.11
N GLY A 402 -5.24 10.79 10.62
CA GLY A 402 -4.08 11.42 9.97
C GLY A 402 -2.97 11.74 10.97
N LEU A 403 -3.35 12.21 12.16
CA LEU A 403 -2.39 12.61 13.21
C LEU A 403 -1.58 11.43 13.74
N THR A 404 -2.13 10.20 13.79
CA THR A 404 -1.37 8.99 14.15
C THR A 404 -0.18 8.76 13.21
N VAL A 405 -0.39 8.90 11.89
CA VAL A 405 0.67 8.75 10.87
C VAL A 405 1.72 9.85 11.02
N THR A 406 1.29 11.09 11.29
CA THR A 406 2.20 12.21 11.53
C THR A 406 3.05 11.99 12.78
N VAL A 407 2.45 11.55 13.90
CA VAL A 407 3.16 11.27 15.16
C VAL A 407 4.18 10.15 14.95
N GLY A 408 3.77 9.02 14.37
CA GLY A 408 4.65 7.89 14.10
C GLY A 408 5.84 8.26 13.20
N SER A 409 5.62 9.12 12.20
CA SER A 409 6.66 9.62 11.30
C SER A 409 7.61 10.63 11.95
N LEU A 410 7.08 11.60 12.70
CA LEU A 410 7.87 12.68 13.32
C LEU A 410 8.81 12.18 14.41
N VAL A 411 8.35 11.27 15.27
CA VAL A 411 9.21 10.75 16.34
C VAL A 411 10.28 9.80 15.78
N GLY A 412 10.05 9.22 14.60
CA GLY A 412 11.06 8.43 13.87
C GLY A 412 12.29 9.23 13.43
N LEU A 413 12.18 10.54 13.21
CA LEU A 413 13.25 11.39 12.65
C LEU A 413 14.57 11.35 13.44
N PRO A 414 14.61 11.64 14.76
CA PRO A 414 15.86 11.56 15.53
C PRO A 414 16.46 10.16 15.54
N PHE A 415 15.63 9.11 15.63
CA PHE A 415 16.11 7.72 15.67
C PHE A 415 16.68 7.28 14.32
N LEU A 416 16.06 7.67 13.21
CA LEU A 416 16.58 7.42 11.86
C LEU A 416 17.90 8.15 11.61
N TYR A 417 18.05 9.37 12.14
CA TYR A 417 19.31 10.12 12.05
C TYR A 417 20.47 9.40 12.76
N TYR A 418 20.20 8.82 13.94
CA TYR A 418 21.18 8.04 14.72
C TYR A 418 21.15 6.53 14.47
N ALA A 419 20.43 6.06 13.43
CA ALA A 419 20.17 4.65 13.23
C ALA A 419 21.44 3.81 13.11
N ARG A 420 22.50 4.32 12.45
CA ARG A 420 23.78 3.60 12.34
C ARG A 420 24.40 3.31 13.71
N LEU A 421 24.39 4.30 14.62
CA LEU A 421 24.94 4.13 15.97
C LEU A 421 24.14 3.10 16.76
N ILE A 422 22.82 3.13 16.62
CA ILE A 422 21.90 2.18 17.26
C ILE A 422 22.16 0.76 16.72
N VAL A 423 22.19 0.59 15.40
CA VAL A 423 22.46 -0.69 14.73
C VAL A 423 23.86 -1.22 15.08
N ALA A 424 24.87 -0.35 15.15
CA ALA A 424 26.22 -0.74 15.52
C ALA A 424 26.34 -1.18 16.99
N LYS A 425 25.60 -0.55 17.90
CA LYS A 425 25.63 -0.86 19.34
C LYS A 425 24.76 -2.07 19.71
N VAL A 426 23.57 -2.15 19.15
CA VAL A 426 22.55 -3.18 19.49
C VAL A 426 22.71 -4.41 18.60
N GLY A 427 23.07 -4.23 17.32
CA GLY A 427 23.14 -5.28 16.33
C GLY A 427 21.80 -5.52 15.62
N HIS A 428 21.87 -5.99 14.37
CA HIS A 428 20.71 -6.19 13.50
C HIS A 428 19.68 -7.17 14.09
N ALA A 429 20.12 -8.36 14.52
CA ALA A 429 19.22 -9.40 15.05
C ALA A 429 18.48 -8.97 16.33
N HIS A 430 19.17 -8.30 17.26
CA HIS A 430 18.54 -7.80 18.48
C HIS A 430 17.50 -6.71 18.19
N LEU A 431 17.73 -5.85 17.19
CA LEU A 431 16.73 -4.86 16.77
C LEU A 431 15.48 -5.50 16.17
N LEU A 432 15.64 -6.57 15.39
CA LEU A 432 14.49 -7.33 14.86
C LEU A 432 13.72 -8.02 16.00
N SER A 433 14.41 -8.61 16.97
CA SER A 433 13.77 -9.19 18.16
C SER A 433 13.02 -8.15 18.98
N LEU A 434 13.62 -6.98 19.17
CA LEU A 434 13.00 -5.85 19.87
C LEU A 434 11.73 -5.39 19.16
N ALA A 435 11.73 -5.36 17.82
CA ALA A 435 10.56 -4.98 17.03
C ALA A 435 9.38 -5.93 17.25
N VAL A 436 9.61 -7.25 17.24
CA VAL A 436 8.54 -8.25 17.49
C VAL A 436 7.96 -8.10 18.90
N PHE A 437 8.80 -7.83 19.89
CA PHE A 437 8.36 -7.56 21.26
C PHE A 437 7.58 -6.24 21.37
N MET A 438 8.01 -5.18 20.67
CA MET A 438 7.30 -3.91 20.66
C MET A 438 5.94 -4.00 19.96
N TYR A 439 5.79 -4.87 18.94
CA TYR A 439 4.48 -5.17 18.35
C TYR A 439 3.52 -5.82 19.36
N MET A 440 4.00 -6.68 20.26
CA MET A 440 3.17 -7.23 21.34
C MET A 440 2.63 -6.11 22.23
N ILE A 441 3.51 -5.19 22.69
CA ILE A 441 3.10 -4.07 23.54
C ILE A 441 2.11 -3.16 22.80
N ARG A 442 2.39 -2.82 21.54
CA ARG A 442 1.53 -1.96 20.72
C ARG A 442 0.13 -2.58 20.55
N CYS A 443 0.03 -3.82 20.09
CA CYS A 443 -1.27 -4.47 19.84
C CYS A 443 -2.06 -4.74 21.13
N VAL A 444 -1.41 -5.29 22.16
CA VAL A 444 -2.08 -5.57 23.44
C VAL A 444 -2.51 -4.25 24.11
N GLY A 445 -1.65 -3.23 24.08
CA GLY A 445 -1.95 -1.90 24.60
C GLY A 445 -3.15 -1.25 23.91
N CYS A 446 -3.21 -1.27 22.57
CA CYS A 446 -4.35 -0.78 21.81
C CYS A 446 -5.67 -1.45 22.23
N SER A 447 -5.66 -2.74 22.59
CA SER A 447 -6.89 -3.46 22.97
C SER A 447 -7.56 -2.93 24.25
N PHE A 448 -6.83 -2.24 25.11
CA PHE A 448 -7.32 -1.68 26.38
C PHE A 448 -7.77 -0.23 26.25
N LEU A 449 -7.65 0.39 25.07
CA LEU A 449 -8.02 1.78 24.87
C LEU A 449 -9.53 1.97 24.97
N ILE A 450 -9.94 3.02 25.67
CA ILE A 450 -11.33 3.46 25.77
C ILE A 450 -11.46 4.81 25.05
N ASP A 451 -10.61 5.78 25.40
CA ASP A 451 -10.57 7.07 24.69
C ASP A 451 -9.60 7.01 23.48
N PRO A 452 -9.98 7.53 22.30
CA PRO A 452 -9.14 7.56 21.11
C PRO A 452 -7.79 8.27 21.29
N TRP A 453 -7.71 9.28 22.17
CA TRP A 453 -6.48 10.07 22.37
C TRP A 453 -5.30 9.26 22.88
N TRP A 454 -5.57 8.19 23.62
CA TRP A 454 -4.54 7.31 24.16
C TRP A 454 -3.89 6.39 23.12
N ILE A 455 -4.29 6.46 21.85
CA ILE A 455 -3.60 5.76 20.77
C ILE A 455 -2.22 6.37 20.47
N MET A 456 -2.05 7.68 20.69
CA MET A 456 -0.84 8.41 20.30
C MET A 456 0.45 7.87 20.95
N PRO A 457 0.49 7.54 22.25
CA PRO A 457 1.66 6.90 22.86
C PRO A 457 2.00 5.53 22.24
N PHE A 458 1.01 4.77 21.78
CA PHE A 458 1.25 3.48 21.12
C PHE A 458 1.75 3.68 19.68
N GLU A 459 1.36 4.76 19.01
CA GLU A 459 1.91 5.14 17.72
C GLU A 459 3.37 5.58 17.80
N ILE A 460 3.82 6.14 18.93
CA ILE A 460 5.25 6.40 19.15
C ILE A 460 6.08 5.11 19.09
N LEU A 461 5.51 3.94 19.42
CA LEU A 461 6.21 2.66 19.31
C LEU A 461 6.54 2.28 17.86
N GLU A 462 5.93 2.95 16.87
CA GLU A 462 6.23 2.77 15.45
C GLU A 462 7.71 2.99 15.10
N ILE A 463 8.42 3.79 15.90
CA ILE A 463 9.87 3.93 15.82
C ILE A 463 10.58 2.58 15.85
N PHE A 464 10.14 1.68 16.73
CA PHE A 464 10.73 0.37 16.89
C PHE A 464 10.08 -0.65 15.98
N THR A 465 8.76 -0.59 15.80
CA THR A 465 8.02 -1.61 15.05
C THR A 465 8.20 -1.48 13.53
N TYR A 466 8.50 -0.28 13.03
CA TYR A 466 8.65 -0.02 11.60
C TYR A 466 9.98 0.68 11.24
N HIS A 467 10.27 1.84 11.82
CA HIS A 467 11.39 2.68 11.35
C HIS A 467 12.77 2.02 11.56
N LEU A 468 13.12 1.71 12.81
CA LEU A 468 14.39 1.04 13.14
C LEU A 468 14.40 -0.42 12.69
N MET A 469 13.25 -1.10 12.77
CA MET A 469 13.08 -2.48 12.30
C MET A 469 13.46 -2.62 10.83
N TRP A 470 12.92 -1.75 9.97
CA TRP A 470 13.20 -1.83 8.54
C TRP A 470 14.62 -1.38 8.19
N VAL A 471 15.18 -0.37 8.87
CA VAL A 471 16.61 -0.05 8.70
C VAL A 471 17.47 -1.27 9.03
N ALA A 472 17.20 -1.96 10.15
CA ALA A 472 17.91 -3.17 10.53
C ALA A 472 17.70 -4.31 9.53
N ALA A 473 16.48 -4.55 9.05
CA ALA A 473 16.20 -5.59 8.05
C ALA A 473 16.93 -5.32 6.73
N ALA A 474 16.83 -4.09 6.21
CA ALA A 474 17.41 -3.69 4.94
C ALA A 474 18.95 -3.70 4.97
N THR A 475 19.59 -3.15 6.02
CA THR A 475 21.05 -3.18 6.14
C THR A 475 21.58 -4.58 6.47
N TYR A 476 20.79 -5.42 7.15
CA TYR A 476 21.19 -6.81 7.39
C TYR A 476 21.13 -7.64 6.11
N ALA A 477 20.06 -7.48 5.33
CA ALA A 477 19.91 -8.05 4.00
C ALA A 477 21.07 -7.66 3.09
N ALA A 478 21.38 -6.36 3.02
CA ALA A 478 22.50 -5.86 2.22
C ALA A 478 23.85 -6.48 2.64
N ASN A 479 24.05 -6.66 3.94
CA ASN A 479 25.27 -7.28 4.46
C ASN A 479 25.39 -8.77 4.13
N LEU A 480 24.27 -9.46 3.90
CA LEU A 480 24.20 -10.88 3.52
C LEU A 480 24.18 -11.07 1.99
N SER A 481 23.90 -10.01 1.22
CA SER A 481 23.85 -10.06 -0.24
C SER A 481 25.25 -10.20 -0.85
N PRO A 482 25.44 -11.11 -1.83
CA PRO A 482 26.64 -11.10 -2.64
C PRO A 482 26.65 -9.89 -3.60
N PRO A 483 27.82 -9.51 -4.12
CA PRO A 483 27.92 -8.43 -5.10
C PRO A 483 27.07 -8.74 -6.34
N GLY A 484 26.31 -7.76 -6.81
CA GLY A 484 25.42 -7.87 -7.98
C GLY A 484 24.05 -8.53 -7.74
N LEU A 485 23.70 -8.92 -6.51
CA LEU A 485 22.36 -9.43 -6.15
C LEU A 485 21.68 -8.60 -5.03
N LEU A 486 22.15 -7.37 -4.82
CA LEU A 486 21.63 -6.52 -3.74
C LEU A 486 20.13 -6.25 -3.94
N ALA A 487 19.72 -5.79 -5.12
CA ALA A 487 18.32 -5.43 -5.34
C ALA A 487 17.40 -6.66 -5.38
N THR A 488 17.88 -7.79 -5.90
CA THR A 488 17.12 -9.06 -5.89
C THR A 488 16.80 -9.52 -4.47
N ILE A 489 17.78 -9.49 -3.55
CA ILE A 489 17.57 -9.90 -2.15
C ILE A 489 16.71 -8.89 -1.40
N GLN A 490 16.92 -7.58 -1.62
CA GLN A 490 16.06 -6.54 -1.04
C GLN A 490 14.61 -6.68 -1.51
N GLY A 491 14.40 -6.84 -2.81
CA GLY A 491 13.08 -7.05 -3.41
C GLY A 491 12.40 -8.31 -2.89
N PHE A 492 13.16 -9.38 -2.63
CA PHE A 492 12.60 -10.58 -2.01
C PHE A 492 12.15 -10.36 -0.57
N ILE A 493 12.95 -9.65 0.24
CA ILE A 493 12.62 -9.31 1.63
C ILE A 493 11.43 -8.34 1.71
N GLU A 494 11.39 -7.35 0.82
CA GLU A 494 10.25 -6.44 0.64
C GLU A 494 8.98 -7.19 0.23
N GLY A 495 9.08 -8.09 -0.75
CA GLY A 495 7.96 -8.92 -1.17
C GLY A 495 7.44 -9.80 -0.03
N VAL A 496 8.32 -10.35 0.82
CA VAL A 496 7.91 -11.13 2.00
C VAL A 496 7.23 -10.25 3.05
N HIS A 497 7.72 -9.03 3.28
CA HIS A 497 7.15 -8.11 4.28
C HIS A 497 5.84 -7.47 3.81
N TYR A 498 5.89 -6.69 2.72
CA TYR A 498 4.78 -5.91 2.18
C TYR A 498 3.88 -6.72 1.24
N GLY A 499 4.30 -7.91 0.80
CA GLY A 499 3.44 -8.83 0.06
C GLY A 499 2.83 -9.87 0.98
N VAL A 500 3.46 -11.04 1.08
CA VAL A 500 2.88 -12.21 1.77
C VAL A 500 2.59 -11.92 3.24
N GLY A 501 3.51 -11.25 3.94
CA GLY A 501 3.33 -10.82 5.32
C GLY A 501 2.10 -9.93 5.47
N GLN A 502 2.07 -8.79 4.79
CA GLN A 502 0.93 -7.86 4.81
C GLN A 502 -0.39 -8.58 4.55
N GLY A 503 -0.47 -9.35 3.46
CA GLY A 503 -1.70 -10.05 3.07
C GLY A 503 -2.16 -11.08 4.10
N SER A 504 -1.21 -11.83 4.69
CA SER A 504 -1.54 -12.79 5.76
C SER A 504 -2.06 -12.10 7.02
N GLY A 505 -1.51 -10.93 7.37
CA GLY A 505 -1.96 -10.11 8.50
C GLY A 505 -3.37 -9.58 8.32
N SER A 506 -3.69 -9.08 7.13
CA SER A 506 -5.03 -8.62 6.77
C SER A 506 -6.06 -9.75 6.79
N LEU A 507 -5.70 -10.93 6.28
CA LEU A 507 -6.59 -12.09 6.23
C LEU A 507 -6.88 -12.67 7.63
N ILE A 508 -5.82 -12.94 8.40
CA ILE A 508 -5.94 -13.46 9.77
C ILE A 508 -6.65 -12.43 10.65
N GLY A 509 -6.29 -11.15 10.51
CA GLY A 509 -6.94 -10.04 11.21
C GLY A 509 -8.41 -9.93 10.91
N GLY A 510 -8.80 -9.99 9.64
CA GLY A 510 -10.20 -9.90 9.22
C GLY A 510 -11.04 -11.06 9.75
N ALA A 511 -10.50 -12.28 9.74
CA ALA A 511 -11.15 -13.45 10.32
C ALA A 511 -11.30 -13.33 11.85
N LEU A 512 -10.29 -12.82 12.55
CA LEU A 512 -10.36 -12.60 14.00
C LEU A 512 -11.35 -11.48 14.36
N MET A 513 -11.36 -10.39 13.58
CA MET A 513 -12.26 -9.26 13.83
C MET A 513 -13.72 -9.60 13.57
N SER A 514 -14.02 -10.36 12.53
CA SER A 514 -15.40 -10.77 12.21
C SER A 514 -15.98 -11.75 13.23
N THR A 515 -15.15 -12.61 13.81
CA THR A 515 -15.61 -13.67 14.74
C THR A 515 -15.57 -13.23 16.20
N TRP A 516 -14.50 -12.57 16.64
CA TRP A 516 -14.25 -12.26 18.07
C TRP A 516 -14.27 -10.77 18.40
N GLY A 517 -14.51 -9.92 17.40
CA GLY A 517 -14.48 -8.46 17.53
C GLY A 517 -13.06 -7.89 17.59
N SER A 518 -12.97 -6.57 17.46
CA SER A 518 -11.71 -5.82 17.34
C SER A 518 -10.78 -6.00 18.54
N ARG A 519 -11.26 -5.74 19.76
CA ARG A 519 -10.44 -5.81 20.99
C ARG A 519 -9.80 -7.18 21.19
N SER A 520 -10.54 -8.26 20.96
CA SER A 520 -10.04 -9.62 21.07
C SER A 520 -9.00 -9.93 19.98
N ALA A 521 -9.24 -9.49 18.74
CA ALA A 521 -8.30 -9.66 17.65
C ALA A 521 -6.93 -9.02 17.94
N PHE A 522 -6.93 -7.78 18.45
CA PHE A 522 -5.69 -7.08 18.86
C PHE A 522 -4.93 -7.82 19.98
N ARG A 523 -5.63 -8.42 20.95
CA ARG A 523 -5.01 -9.22 22.02
C ARG A 523 -4.39 -10.50 21.50
N VAL A 524 -5.10 -11.21 20.62
CA VAL A 524 -4.63 -12.48 20.04
C VAL A 524 -3.42 -12.24 19.17
N MET A 525 -3.48 -11.27 18.25
CA MET A 525 -2.34 -10.90 17.40
C MET A 525 -1.13 -10.46 18.23
N GLY A 526 -1.35 -9.60 19.24
CA GLY A 526 -0.30 -9.19 20.16
C GLY A 526 0.30 -10.37 20.95
N GLY A 527 -0.54 -11.28 21.46
CA GLY A 527 -0.13 -12.47 22.19
C GLY A 527 0.70 -13.43 21.36
N ILE A 528 0.30 -13.69 20.10
CA ILE A 528 1.10 -14.50 19.17
C ILE A 528 2.45 -13.81 18.92
N SER A 529 2.49 -12.48 18.79
CA SER A 529 3.74 -11.73 18.63
C SER A 529 4.67 -11.90 19.83
N GLY A 530 4.13 -11.90 21.05
CA GLY A 530 4.89 -12.21 22.26
C GLY A 530 5.50 -13.62 22.24
N GLY A 531 4.73 -14.61 21.79
CA GLY A 531 5.22 -15.99 21.59
C GLY A 531 6.35 -16.07 20.57
N VAL A 532 6.20 -15.41 19.42
CA VAL A 532 7.24 -15.36 18.37
C VAL A 532 8.51 -14.64 18.87
N ALA A 533 8.36 -13.54 19.63
CA ALA A 533 9.49 -12.85 20.24
C ALA A 533 10.28 -13.76 21.21
N LEU A 534 9.58 -14.57 22.00
CA LEU A 534 10.20 -15.50 22.94
C LEU A 534 10.94 -16.62 22.19
N ILE A 535 10.31 -17.22 21.18
CA ILE A 535 10.96 -18.23 20.33
C ILE A 535 12.20 -17.66 19.64
N TYR A 536 12.08 -16.47 19.05
CA TYR A 536 13.19 -15.83 18.35
C TYR A 536 14.35 -15.48 19.29
N SER A 537 14.05 -15.00 20.50
CA SER A 537 15.05 -14.74 21.54
C SER A 537 15.78 -16.02 21.95
N ILE A 538 15.07 -17.13 22.12
CA ILE A 538 15.68 -18.44 22.44
C ILE A 538 16.57 -18.93 21.29
N LEU A 539 16.10 -18.84 20.04
CA LEU A 539 16.88 -19.22 18.86
C LEU A 539 18.14 -18.37 18.70
N HIS A 540 18.03 -17.06 18.95
CA HIS A 540 19.18 -16.15 18.91
C HIS A 540 20.22 -16.50 19.99
N LEU A 541 19.79 -16.80 21.22
CA LEU A 541 20.69 -17.16 22.32
C LEU A 541 21.40 -18.51 22.10
N THR A 542 20.72 -19.48 21.48
CA THR A 542 21.19 -20.85 21.31
C THR A 542 22.04 -21.06 20.04
N TRP A 543 21.73 -20.37 18.95
CA TRP A 543 22.28 -20.67 17.62
C TRP A 543 23.15 -19.53 17.05
N LEU A 544 22.66 -18.29 17.05
CA LEU A 544 23.37 -17.17 16.40
C LEU A 544 24.64 -16.70 17.14
N LYS A 545 24.76 -16.94 18.45
CA LYS A 545 25.99 -16.59 19.19
C LYS A 545 27.20 -17.46 18.81
N LYS A 546 26.98 -18.60 18.14
CA LYS A 546 28.03 -19.57 17.76
C LYS A 546 28.67 -19.27 16.40
N GLU A 547 27.99 -18.54 15.52
CA GLU A 547 28.49 -18.18 14.19
C GLU A 547 29.14 -16.79 14.23
N LYS A 548 30.40 -16.71 14.67
CA LYS A 548 31.21 -15.50 14.47
C LYS A 548 31.48 -15.36 12.97
N VAL A 549 30.71 -14.52 12.30
CA VAL A 549 30.97 -14.09 10.92
C VAL A 549 32.37 -13.50 10.84
N ASP A 550 33.23 -14.11 10.05
CA ASP A 550 34.64 -13.77 9.92
C ASP A 550 34.81 -12.43 9.17
N GLN A 551 34.93 -11.32 9.90
CA GLN A 551 35.05 -9.97 9.33
C GLN A 551 36.33 -9.76 8.49
N ARG A 552 37.29 -10.69 8.51
CA ARG A 552 38.56 -10.58 7.79
C ARG A 552 38.42 -10.67 6.27
N SER A 553 37.38 -11.32 5.73
CA SER A 553 37.21 -11.47 4.28
C SER A 553 36.84 -10.16 3.56
N ARG A 554 36.39 -9.11 4.27
CA ARG A 554 36.02 -7.81 3.67
C ARG A 554 37.18 -6.84 3.45
N ARG A 555 38.34 -6.99 4.12
CA ARG A 555 39.48 -6.06 3.87
C ARG A 555 40.24 -6.38 2.58
N ALA A 556 40.09 -7.59 2.04
CA ALA A 556 40.73 -7.99 0.78
C ALA A 556 40.00 -7.44 -0.46
N SER A 557 38.68 -7.23 -0.40
CA SER A 557 37.89 -6.67 -1.52
C SER A 557 37.93 -5.14 -1.61
N VAL A 558 38.47 -4.44 -0.60
CA VAL A 558 38.52 -2.97 -0.54
C VAL A 558 39.79 -2.37 -1.18
N LYS A 559 40.81 -3.19 -1.51
CA LYS A 559 42.00 -2.75 -2.24
C LYS A 559 41.85 -2.91 -3.76
N SER A 560 41.07 -2.04 -4.40
CA SER A 560 41.27 -1.72 -5.84
C SER A 560 40.52 -0.46 -6.33
N TYR A 561 39.68 0.16 -5.51
CA TYR A 561 38.77 1.22 -5.97
C TYR A 561 39.44 2.57 -6.35
N GLY A 562 40.71 2.78 -5.97
CA GLY A 562 41.46 4.00 -6.31
C GLY A 562 42.29 3.92 -7.61
N SER A 563 42.68 2.72 -8.05
CA SER A 563 43.70 2.59 -9.11
C SER A 563 43.13 2.47 -10.53
N GLN A 564 41.89 2.01 -10.70
CA GLN A 564 41.30 1.83 -12.04
C GLN A 564 40.80 3.14 -12.67
N LYS A 565 40.49 4.17 -11.88
CA LYS A 565 40.05 5.48 -12.39
C LYS A 565 41.20 6.30 -13.01
N GLN A 566 42.45 5.97 -12.68
CA GLN A 566 43.64 6.59 -13.26
C GLN A 566 44.11 5.87 -14.52
N GLY A 567 43.91 4.54 -14.60
CA GLY A 567 44.19 3.76 -15.82
C GLY A 567 43.26 4.12 -16.99
N ARG A 568 41.96 4.34 -16.73
CA ARG A 568 40.98 4.59 -17.80
C ARG A 568 41.00 6.03 -18.34
N LYS A 569 41.46 7.01 -17.55
CA LYS A 569 41.68 8.41 -18.02
C LYS A 569 42.97 8.56 -18.83
N ASN A 570 44.00 7.77 -18.54
CA ASN A 570 45.25 7.81 -19.31
C ASN A 570 45.12 7.09 -20.67
N SER A 571 44.22 6.12 -20.80
CA SER A 571 43.98 5.41 -22.08
C SER A 571 43.14 6.20 -23.09
N THR A 572 42.40 7.23 -22.67
CA THR A 572 41.57 8.07 -23.57
C THR A 572 42.23 9.40 -23.95
N LEU A 573 43.47 9.67 -23.50
CA LEU A 573 44.23 10.89 -23.79
C LEU A 573 45.47 10.67 -24.66
N SER A 574 45.65 9.47 -25.22
CA SER A 574 46.75 9.14 -26.13
C SER A 574 46.24 8.51 -27.43
N TYR A 575 45.43 9.26 -28.19
CA TYR A 575 45.25 9.03 -29.62
C TYR A 575 45.23 10.40 -30.32
N GLY A 576 46.43 10.86 -30.66
CA GLY A 576 46.67 12.08 -31.42
C GLY A 576 48.15 12.12 -31.81
N GLY A 577 48.45 11.70 -33.04
CA GLY A 577 49.80 11.73 -33.61
C GLY A 577 50.15 10.46 -34.36
N ALA A 578 49.70 10.36 -35.62
CA ALA A 578 50.40 9.56 -36.62
C ALA A 578 51.48 10.45 -37.24
N ASP A 579 52.74 10.01 -37.17
CA ASP A 579 53.72 10.04 -38.28
C ASP A 579 55.12 9.62 -37.79
N GLY A 580 55.76 8.72 -38.54
CA GLY A 580 57.23 8.59 -38.59
C GLY A 580 57.86 7.31 -38.02
N ASN A 581 58.21 6.38 -38.92
CA ASN A 581 59.38 5.48 -38.97
C ASN A 581 60.09 5.03 -37.66
N GLY A 582 60.25 3.71 -37.50
CA GLY A 582 61.36 3.15 -36.71
C GLY A 582 61.16 1.72 -36.19
N THR A 583 61.88 0.78 -36.79
CA THR A 583 62.28 -0.57 -36.33
C THR A 583 62.47 -0.77 -34.81
N VAL A 584 62.21 -2.00 -34.31
CA VAL A 584 63.14 -2.91 -33.57
C VAL A 584 62.40 -3.90 -32.62
N MET A 585 62.44 -5.19 -33.01
CA MET A 585 62.75 -6.44 -32.26
C MET A 585 62.13 -6.82 -30.88
N SER A 586 61.48 -7.99 -30.91
CA SER A 586 61.66 -9.21 -30.08
C SER A 586 61.71 -9.13 -28.54
N ASN A 587 60.83 -9.90 -27.87
CA ASN A 587 61.22 -11.15 -27.20
C ASN A 587 60.02 -11.91 -26.60
N ILE A 588 59.84 -13.14 -27.07
CA ILE A 588 59.01 -14.20 -26.52
C ILE A 588 59.98 -15.17 -25.83
N VAL A 589 59.87 -15.40 -24.52
CA VAL A 589 60.36 -16.64 -23.88
C VAL A 589 59.46 -17.04 -22.70
N HIS A 590 59.04 -18.30 -22.79
CA HIS A 590 58.44 -19.21 -21.82
C HIS A 590 58.83 -19.08 -20.34
N SER A 591 57.90 -19.49 -19.46
CA SER A 591 58.06 -20.76 -18.71
C SER A 591 56.79 -21.14 -17.93
N ALA A 592 56.37 -22.38 -18.15
CA ALA A 592 55.48 -23.14 -17.30
C ALA A 592 56.32 -24.19 -16.57
N THR A 593 56.05 -24.34 -15.27
CA THR A 593 56.18 -25.58 -14.49
C THR A 593 55.18 -25.49 -13.36
#